data_AF-A0A961JSX9-F1
#
_entry.id   AF-A0A961JSX9-F1
#
_cell.length_a   1.000
_cell.length_b   1.000
_cell.length_c   1.000
_cell.angle_alpha   90.00
_cell.angle_beta   90.00
_cell.angle_gamma   90.00
#
_symmetry.space_group_name_H-M   'P 1'
#
loop_
_entity.id
_entity.type
_entity.pdbx_description
1 polymer ?
#
loop_
_entity_poly.entity_id
_entity_poly.type
_entity_poly.pdbx_seq_one_letter_code
_entity_poly.pdbx_strand_id
1 'polypeptide(L)'
;SDSIAWLLNIRGDDIPHIPIVQGFAILHDDARVDFYTHPGRTAGIGTHFGPDVSLYPEVTFEAGLVELDGPVRVDKASAPLAVSRILEAAGIEVAWGDDPCILP
;
A
#
# COMPACT_ATOMS: atom_id res chain seq x y z
N SER A 1 3.57 -1.35 -6.78
CA SER A 1 3.79 -0.38 -7.89
C SER A 1 5.19 0.20 -7.78
N ASP A 2 5.63 1.02 -8.75
CA ASP A 2 6.88 1.79 -8.63
C ASP A 2 6.86 2.74 -7.41
N SER A 3 5.71 3.36 -7.15
CA SER A 3 5.47 4.22 -5.98
C SER A 3 5.79 3.55 -4.65
N ILE A 4 5.33 2.30 -4.43
CA ILE A 4 5.62 1.55 -3.20
C ILE A 4 7.12 1.28 -3.08
N ALA A 5 7.77 0.89 -4.19
CA ALA A 5 9.21 0.63 -4.22
C ALA A 5 10.04 1.90 -3.97
N TRP A 6 9.57 3.06 -4.43
CA TRP A 6 10.16 4.37 -4.16
C TRP A 6 9.97 4.77 -2.69
N LEU A 7 8.73 4.75 -2.19
CA LEU A 7 8.37 5.16 -0.82
C LEU A 7 9.13 4.36 0.25
N LEU A 8 9.22 3.04 0.07
CA LEU A 8 9.81 2.13 1.06
C LEU A 8 11.30 1.84 0.81
N ASN A 9 11.86 2.38 -0.27
CA ASN A 9 13.23 2.09 -0.73
C ASN A 9 13.53 0.59 -0.82
N ILE A 10 12.59 -0.18 -1.41
CA ILE A 10 12.72 -1.63 -1.60
C ILE A 10 12.79 -2.00 -3.08
N ARG A 11 13.37 -3.16 -3.37
CA ARG A 11 13.37 -3.78 -4.71
C ARG A 11 12.97 -5.24 -4.58
N GLY A 12 12.25 -5.75 -5.56
CA GLY A 12 11.79 -7.13 -5.61
C GLY A 12 12.12 -7.80 -6.94
N ASP A 13 11.76 -9.06 -7.08
CA ASP A 13 11.95 -9.86 -8.30
C ASP A 13 10.65 -10.60 -8.69
N ASP A 14 9.49 -10.07 -8.27
CA ASP A 14 8.19 -10.70 -8.49
C ASP A 14 7.83 -10.85 -9.97
N ILE A 15 8.34 -9.95 -10.82
CA ILE A 15 8.13 -10.00 -12.26
C ILE A 15 9.51 -10.01 -12.93
N PRO A 16 9.80 -10.97 -13.82
CA PRO A 16 11.07 -11.01 -14.54
C PRO A 16 11.41 -9.66 -15.16
N HIS A 17 12.62 -9.18 -14.89
CA HIS A 17 13.17 -7.91 -15.39
C HIS A 17 12.49 -6.62 -14.89
N ILE A 18 11.59 -6.69 -13.91
CA ILE A 18 10.99 -5.52 -13.26
C ILE A 18 11.29 -5.61 -11.76
N PRO A 19 12.15 -4.73 -11.19
CA PRO A 19 12.66 -4.90 -9.84
C PRO A 19 11.69 -4.43 -8.75
N ILE A 20 10.42 -4.84 -8.82
CA ILE A 20 9.34 -4.42 -7.94
C ILE A 20 8.92 -5.55 -6.99
N VAL A 21 8.43 -5.14 -5.80
CA VAL A 21 7.68 -6.01 -4.90
C VAL A 21 6.19 -5.78 -5.16
N GLN A 22 5.44 -6.85 -5.39
CA GLN A 22 3.98 -6.83 -5.50
C GLN A 22 3.36 -6.71 -4.11
N GLY A 23 2.40 -5.82 -3.98
CA GLY A 23 1.72 -5.57 -2.73
C GLY A 23 0.89 -4.28 -2.80
N PHE A 24 0.21 -4.02 -1.69
CA PHE A 24 -0.55 -2.81 -1.44
C PHE A 24 0.07 -2.05 -0.27
N ALA A 25 -0.12 -0.75 -0.24
CA ALA A 25 0.30 0.07 0.89
C ALA A 25 -0.81 1.04 1.28
N ILE A 26 -0.95 1.27 2.57
CA ILE A 26 -1.71 2.39 3.13
C ILE A 26 -0.70 3.34 3.73
N LEU A 27 -0.68 4.59 3.24
CA LEU A 27 0.11 5.69 3.79
C LEU A 27 -0.81 6.53 4.68
N HIS A 28 -0.49 6.61 5.96
CA HIS A 28 -1.22 7.39 6.95
C HIS A 28 -0.80 8.86 6.94
N ASP A 29 -1.63 9.75 7.48
CA ASP A 29 -1.37 11.19 7.55
C ASP A 29 -0.22 11.56 8.52
N ASP A 30 0.13 10.64 9.42
CA ASP A 30 1.26 10.71 10.34
C ASP A 30 2.55 10.07 9.79
N ALA A 31 2.58 9.78 8.49
CA ALA A 31 3.69 9.17 7.75
C ALA A 31 3.97 7.68 8.06
N ARG A 32 3.15 7.01 8.87
CA ARG A 32 3.23 5.56 9.00
C ARG A 32 2.79 4.86 7.72
N VAL A 33 3.34 3.69 7.46
CA VAL A 33 2.99 2.86 6.30
C VAL A 33 2.64 1.44 6.72
N ASP A 34 1.45 1.01 6.35
CA ASP A 34 1.09 -0.41 6.40
C ASP A 34 1.35 -1.02 5.03
N PHE A 35 2.32 -1.93 4.95
CA PHE A 35 2.69 -2.61 3.72
C PHE A 35 2.17 -4.05 3.71
N TYR A 36 1.33 -4.36 2.74
CA TYR A 36 0.64 -5.63 2.55
C TYR A 36 1.28 -6.39 1.38
N THR A 37 1.96 -7.49 1.66
CA THR A 37 2.67 -8.29 0.63
C THR A 37 2.70 -9.78 1.00
N HIS A 38 3.09 -10.62 0.05
CA HIS A 38 3.22 -12.06 0.28
C HIS A 38 4.19 -12.34 1.43
N PRO A 39 3.85 -13.15 2.45
CA PRO A 39 4.69 -13.35 3.64
C PRO A 39 6.11 -13.82 3.30
N GLY A 40 6.26 -14.66 2.27
CA GLY A 40 7.57 -15.10 1.78
C GLY A 40 8.50 -13.98 1.27
N ARG A 41 7.96 -12.79 0.94
CA ARG A 41 8.72 -11.61 0.51
C ARG A 41 9.23 -10.75 1.66
N THR A 42 8.72 -10.95 2.87
CA THR A 42 9.18 -10.23 4.07
C THR A 42 10.54 -10.72 4.58
N ALA A 43 10.95 -11.92 4.15
CA ALA A 43 12.24 -12.51 4.47
C ALA A 43 13.39 -11.64 3.94
N GLY A 44 14.12 -11.00 4.85
CA GLY A 44 15.28 -10.15 4.53
C GLY A 44 15.01 -8.65 4.43
N ILE A 45 13.74 -8.22 4.34
CA ILE A 45 13.37 -6.79 4.37
C ILE A 45 12.82 -6.34 5.74
N GLY A 46 12.40 -7.28 6.60
CA GLY A 46 11.83 -6.92 7.91
C GLY A 46 12.75 -6.07 8.80
N THR A 47 14.07 -6.25 8.72
CA THR A 47 15.05 -5.47 9.49
C THR A 47 15.44 -4.14 8.84
N HIS A 48 15.05 -3.91 7.58
CA HIS A 48 15.29 -2.64 6.88
C HIS A 48 14.32 -1.55 7.37
N PHE A 49 13.13 -1.96 7.80
CA PHE A 49 12.09 -1.05 8.23
C PHE A 49 12.28 -0.57 9.67
N GLY A 50 12.04 0.73 9.87
CA GLY A 50 11.92 1.35 11.18
C GLY A 50 10.53 1.14 11.81
N PRO A 51 10.25 1.76 12.96
CA PRO A 51 8.98 1.60 13.68
C PRO A 51 7.75 2.12 12.93
N ASP A 52 7.96 2.97 11.91
CA ASP A 52 6.89 3.62 11.16
C ASP A 52 6.33 2.74 10.02
N VAL A 53 6.93 1.58 9.75
CA VAL A 53 6.47 0.66 8.70
C VAL A 53 6.07 -0.69 9.31
N SER A 54 4.81 -1.06 9.11
CA SER A 54 4.27 -2.35 9.54
C SER A 54 4.08 -3.28 8.34
N LEU A 55 4.38 -4.57 8.52
CA LEU A 55 4.25 -5.59 7.48
C LEU A 55 3.07 -6.51 7.78
N TYR A 56 2.21 -6.69 6.78
CA TYR A 56 1.04 -7.56 6.87
C TYR A 56 0.98 -8.52 5.66
N PRO A 57 0.36 -9.69 5.83
CA PRO A 57 -0.03 -10.52 4.69
C PRO A 57 -0.95 -9.77 3.74
N GLU A 58 -0.79 -9.94 2.43
CA GLU A 58 -1.64 -9.34 1.41
C GLU A 58 -3.13 -9.66 1.59
N VAL A 59 -3.43 -10.83 2.16
CA VAL A 59 -4.81 -11.28 2.42
C VAL A 59 -5.53 -10.45 3.48
N THR A 60 -4.82 -9.67 4.30
CA THR A 60 -5.43 -8.82 5.34
C THR A 60 -5.64 -7.38 4.86
N PHE A 61 -5.32 -7.06 3.60
CA PHE A 61 -5.45 -5.70 3.07
C PHE A 61 -6.89 -5.17 3.14
N GLU A 62 -7.88 -6.01 2.80
CA GLU A 62 -9.30 -5.61 2.90
C GLU A 62 -9.71 -5.27 4.34
N ALA A 63 -9.21 -6.02 5.32
CA ALA A 63 -9.45 -5.71 6.73
C ALA A 63 -8.83 -4.37 7.14
N GLY A 64 -7.60 -4.09 6.69
CA GLY A 64 -6.95 -2.81 6.93
C GLY A 64 -7.70 -1.62 6.31
N LEU A 65 -8.33 -1.80 5.13
CA LEU A 65 -9.12 -0.74 4.50
C LEU A 65 -10.36 -0.35 5.31
N VAL A 66 -11.04 -1.33 5.93
CA VAL A 66 -12.29 -1.07 6.68
C VAL A 66 -12.05 -0.52 8.08
N GLU A 67 -10.80 -0.48 8.54
CA GLU A 67 -10.38 0.12 9.82
C GLU A 67 -10.02 1.61 9.70
N LEU A 68 -10.03 2.18 8.49
CA LEU A 68 -9.68 3.59 8.27
C LEU A 68 -10.84 4.53 8.62
N ASP A 69 -10.51 5.68 9.23
CA ASP A 69 -11.50 6.72 9.55
C ASP A 69 -11.90 7.56 8.32
N GLY A 70 -10.98 7.73 7.37
CA GLY A 70 -11.14 8.54 6.16
C GLY A 70 -11.11 10.07 6.40
N PRO A 71 -11.26 10.87 5.33
CA PRO A 71 -11.39 10.46 3.93
C PRO A 71 -10.11 9.80 3.40
N VAL A 72 -10.25 8.76 2.58
CA VAL A 72 -9.12 8.00 2.03
C VAL A 72 -8.84 8.43 0.61
N ARG A 73 -7.60 8.85 0.33
CA ARG A 73 -7.18 9.17 -1.02
C ARG A 73 -6.99 7.90 -1.84
N VAL A 74 -7.60 7.84 -3.03
CA VAL A 74 -7.46 6.73 -3.97
C VAL A 74 -7.15 7.27 -5.37
N ASP A 75 -6.08 6.75 -5.96
CA ASP A 75 -5.70 7.03 -7.35
C ASP A 75 -6.36 6.04 -8.31
N LYS A 76 -7.10 6.56 -9.29
CA LYS A 76 -7.80 5.77 -10.32
C LYS A 76 -6.84 5.06 -11.28
N ALA A 77 -5.63 5.56 -11.45
CA ALA A 77 -4.66 4.98 -12.38
C ALA A 77 -3.94 3.76 -11.79
N SER A 78 -3.78 3.70 -10.46
CA SER A 78 -2.96 2.68 -9.80
C SER A 78 -3.74 1.73 -8.88
N ALA A 79 -4.83 2.18 -8.24
CA ALA A 79 -5.60 1.36 -7.30
C ALA A 79 -6.65 0.50 -8.03
N PRO A 80 -6.79 -0.80 -7.68
CA PRO A 80 -7.90 -1.61 -8.17
C PRO A 80 -9.25 -1.02 -7.77
N LEU A 81 -10.26 -1.10 -8.67
CA LEU A 81 -11.62 -0.64 -8.40
C LEU A 81 -12.25 -1.24 -7.13
N ALA A 82 -11.80 -2.44 -6.72
CA ALA A 82 -12.24 -3.06 -5.48
C ALA A 82 -11.95 -2.19 -4.24
N VAL A 83 -10.84 -1.44 -4.22
CA VAL A 83 -10.46 -0.60 -3.08
C VAL A 83 -11.53 0.44 -2.80
N SER A 84 -11.94 1.21 -3.81
CA SER A 84 -12.97 2.24 -3.60
C SER A 84 -14.32 1.63 -3.23
N ARG A 85 -14.68 0.47 -3.81
CA ARG A 85 -15.92 -0.24 -3.47
C ARG A 85 -15.95 -0.73 -2.01
N ILE A 86 -14.82 -1.22 -1.50
CA ILE A 86 -14.69 -1.67 -0.11
C ILE A 86 -14.84 -0.47 0.83
N LEU A 87 -14.15 0.63 0.56
CA LEU A 87 -14.25 1.87 1.36
C LEU A 87 -15.67 2.43 1.36
N GLU A 88 -16.31 2.53 0.20
CA GLU A 88 -17.71 2.96 0.06
C GLU A 88 -18.68 2.05 0.84
N ALA A 89 -18.50 0.73 0.77
CA ALA A 89 -19.31 -0.24 1.51
C ALA A 89 -19.11 -0.14 3.03
N ALA A 90 -17.93 0.26 3.49
CA ALA A 90 -17.62 0.55 4.89
C ALA A 90 -18.10 1.94 5.35
N GLY A 91 -18.66 2.75 4.44
CA GLY A 91 -19.10 4.12 4.75
C GLY A 91 -17.95 5.14 4.86
N ILE A 92 -16.77 4.80 4.34
CA ILE A 92 -15.57 5.64 4.34
C ILE A 92 -15.55 6.49 3.07
N GLU A 93 -15.36 7.80 3.21
CA GLU A 93 -15.30 8.71 2.07
C GLU A 93 -14.07 8.44 1.20
N VAL A 94 -14.29 8.24 -0.11
CA VAL A 94 -13.21 8.13 -1.11
C VAL A 94 -12.91 9.51 -1.70
N ALA A 95 -11.74 10.05 -1.36
CA ALA A 95 -11.21 11.26 -1.94
C ALA A 95 -10.36 10.93 -3.19
N TRP A 96 -10.98 10.96 -4.37
CA TRP A 96 -10.23 10.72 -5.61
C TRP A 96 -9.10 11.73 -5.81
N GLY A 97 -7.90 11.24 -6.11
CA GLY A 97 -6.74 12.08 -6.39
C GLY A 97 -5.50 11.26 -6.71
N ASP A 98 -4.50 11.90 -7.29
CA ASP A 98 -3.27 11.23 -7.72
C ASP A 98 -2.47 10.69 -6.51
N ASP A 99 -1.74 9.60 -6.75
CA ASP A 99 -0.79 9.05 -5.78
C ASP A 99 0.28 10.11 -5.45
N PRO A 100 0.49 10.44 -4.16
CA PRO A 100 1.43 11.47 -3.75
C PRO A 100 2.87 11.18 -4.19
N CYS A 101 3.22 9.92 -4.47
CA CYS A 101 4.55 9.52 -4.91
C CYS A 101 4.79 9.74 -6.42
N ILE A 102 3.79 10.17 -7.19
CA ILE A 102 3.91 10.41 -8.65
C ILE A 102 4.54 11.80 -8.94
N LEU A 103 4.46 12.75 -8.01
CA LEU A 103 5.03 14.09 -8.18
C LEU A 103 6.43 14.19 -7.53
N PRO A 104 7.42 14.84 -8.18
CA PRO A 104 8.75 15.08 -7.62
C PRO A 104 8.78 16.10 -6.48
#